data_AF-A0A182U5E3-F1
#
_entry.id   AF-A0A182U5E3-F1
#
_cell.length_a   1.000
_cell.length_b   1.000
_cell.length_c   1.000
_cell.angle_alpha   90.00
_cell.angle_beta   90.00
_cell.angle_gamma   90.00
#
_symmetry.space_group_name_H-M   'P 1'
#
loop_
_entity.id
_entity.type
_entity.pdbx_description
1 polymer ?
#
loop_
_entity_poly.entity_id
_entity_poly.type
_entity_poly.pdbx_seq_one_letter_code
_entity_poly.pdbx_strand_id
1 'polypeptide(L)'
;PSQVIVELVLELLNELERSAEVKEVRAALHQYSMDVIGVYVKNNSNRISLDPTNNERDPQDLILILKLIHGLSASRVGNDPETINQASDVCIYGLTNIVPLITADLIRYPELCYQYYITITSFVDSKPYVVPALHPDFLKQLVASVELGLTSFTSEVELKCVEFIEAFAQVVRLHQNPDALVTQLLQSFLKLMLDMTIGQKIDWNNTSDWYKAMYTVICCFPHTFKDMVQSFLQEHVDSSTDKAKEMIGESLARLNQIEFANVRLMKLRFVDWYDRFVSLVSLMYKK
;
A
#
# COMPACT_ATOMS: atom_id res chain seq x y z
N PRO A 1 15.02 -31.97 2.65
CA PRO A 1 15.45 -32.12 1.24
C PRO A 1 14.56 -31.36 0.25
N SER A 2 13.23 -31.52 0.29
CA SER A 2 12.33 -30.85 -0.68
C SER A 2 12.26 -29.34 -0.49
N GLN A 3 12.28 -28.83 0.76
CA GLN A 3 12.22 -27.40 1.05
C GLN A 3 13.47 -26.65 0.55
N VAL A 4 14.66 -27.17 0.87
CA VAL A 4 15.94 -26.63 0.38
C VAL A 4 16.00 -26.53 -1.15
N ILE A 5 15.39 -27.47 -1.88
CA ILE A 5 15.35 -27.42 -3.35
C ILE A 5 14.42 -26.29 -3.83
N VAL A 6 13.28 -26.09 -3.18
CA VAL A 6 12.35 -24.98 -3.49
C VAL A 6 13.04 -23.65 -3.23
N GLU A 7 13.72 -23.51 -2.09
CA GLU A 7 14.46 -22.32 -1.72
C GLU A 7 15.55 -22.00 -2.75
N LEU A 8 16.39 -22.98 -3.11
CA LEU A 8 17.45 -22.81 -4.12
C LEU A 8 16.91 -22.43 -5.50
N VAL A 9 15.77 -22.99 -5.91
CA VAL A 9 15.13 -22.63 -7.19
C VAL A 9 14.65 -21.18 -7.14
N LEU A 10 14.02 -20.74 -6.04
CA LEU A 10 13.54 -19.37 -5.89
C LEU A 10 14.70 -18.36 -5.82
N GLU A 11 15.78 -18.70 -5.11
CA GLU A 11 17.00 -17.90 -5.06
C GLU A 11 17.64 -17.75 -6.45
N LEU A 12 17.74 -18.85 -7.21
CA LEU A 12 18.26 -18.82 -8.56
C LEU A 12 17.40 -17.94 -9.47
N LEU A 13 16.07 -18.06 -9.40
CA LEU A 13 15.17 -17.24 -10.21
C LEU A 13 15.30 -15.75 -9.86
N ASN A 14 15.44 -15.41 -8.58
CA ASN A 14 15.69 -14.04 -8.12
C ASN A 14 17.00 -13.46 -8.67
N GLU A 15 18.06 -14.25 -8.66
CA GLU A 15 19.36 -13.79 -9.17
C GLU A 15 19.35 -13.67 -10.71
N LEU A 16 18.69 -14.60 -11.39
CA LEU A 16 18.52 -14.54 -12.84
C LEU A 16 17.70 -13.32 -13.27
N GLU A 17 16.64 -12.96 -12.55
CA GLU A 17 15.85 -11.75 -12.79
C GLU A 17 16.74 -10.49 -12.81
N ARG A 18 17.63 -10.36 -11.83
CA ARG A 18 18.54 -9.22 -11.72
C ARG A 18 19.58 -9.14 -12.84
N SER A 19 19.96 -10.28 -13.41
CA SER A 19 21.02 -10.41 -14.42
C SER A 19 20.52 -10.52 -15.88
N ALA A 20 19.21 -10.69 -16.10
CA ALA A 20 18.67 -11.06 -17.41
C ALA A 20 18.63 -9.91 -18.42
N GLU A 21 19.70 -9.75 -19.21
CA GLU A 21 19.78 -8.74 -20.27
C GLU A 21 19.04 -9.14 -21.56
N VAL A 22 18.85 -10.44 -21.80
CA VAL A 22 18.29 -11.00 -23.06
C VAL A 22 16.78 -11.22 -22.96
N LYS A 23 16.01 -10.82 -24.00
CA LYS A 23 14.54 -10.89 -24.01
C LYS A 23 14.02 -12.33 -23.85
N GLU A 24 14.58 -13.27 -24.58
CA GLU A 24 14.18 -14.68 -24.56
C GLU A 24 14.39 -15.30 -23.17
N VAL A 25 15.47 -14.90 -22.49
CA VAL A 25 15.77 -15.31 -21.12
C VAL A 25 14.72 -14.75 -20.15
N ARG A 26 14.31 -13.49 -20.31
CA ARG A 26 13.24 -12.89 -19.49
C ARG A 26 11.89 -13.57 -19.70
N ALA A 27 11.49 -13.82 -20.94
CA ALA A 27 10.24 -14.51 -21.24
C ALA A 27 10.22 -15.93 -20.62
N ALA A 28 11.32 -16.67 -20.74
CA ALA A 28 11.46 -17.97 -20.10
C ALA A 28 11.41 -17.85 -18.56
N LEU A 29 12.07 -16.85 -17.99
CA LEU A 29 12.07 -16.59 -16.55
C LEU A 29 10.67 -16.29 -16.01
N HIS A 30 9.88 -15.47 -16.72
CA HIS A 30 8.49 -15.19 -16.36
C HIS A 30 7.65 -16.47 -16.36
N GLN A 31 7.80 -17.31 -17.39
CA GLN A 31 7.11 -18.59 -17.48
C GLN A 31 7.50 -19.52 -16.33
N TYR A 32 8.80 -19.70 -16.07
CA TYR A 32 9.27 -20.55 -14.98
C TYR A 32 8.83 -20.03 -13.61
N SER A 33 8.80 -18.71 -13.41
CA SER A 33 8.30 -18.09 -12.19
C SER A 33 6.82 -18.42 -11.98
N MET A 34 6.01 -18.30 -13.03
CA MET A 34 4.59 -18.68 -12.99
C MET A 34 4.41 -20.16 -12.69
N ASP A 35 5.20 -21.04 -13.31
CA ASP A 35 5.13 -22.49 -13.11
C ASP A 35 5.52 -22.88 -11.68
N VAL A 36 6.61 -22.32 -11.14
CA VAL A 36 7.06 -22.58 -9.76
C VAL A 36 6.02 -22.12 -8.75
N ILE A 37 5.47 -20.92 -8.93
CA ILE A 37 4.38 -20.41 -8.08
C ILE A 37 3.16 -21.33 -8.17
N GLY A 38 2.75 -21.73 -9.38
CA GLY A 38 1.59 -22.59 -9.58
C GLY A 38 1.75 -23.97 -8.94
N VAL A 39 2.94 -24.57 -9.05
CA VAL A 39 3.28 -25.83 -8.37
C VAL A 39 3.26 -25.66 -6.86
N TYR A 40 3.83 -24.57 -6.33
CA TYR A 40 3.81 -24.28 -4.90
C TYR A 40 2.39 -24.14 -4.37
N VAL A 41 1.55 -23.32 -5.02
CA VAL A 41 0.15 -23.09 -4.65
C VAL A 41 -0.62 -24.41 -4.67
N LYS A 42 -0.54 -25.18 -5.75
CA LYS A 42 -1.24 -26.47 -5.87
C LYS A 42 -0.90 -27.45 -4.73
N ASN A 43 0.35 -27.48 -4.30
CA ASN A 43 0.81 -28.38 -3.23
C ASN A 43 0.51 -27.85 -1.82
N ASN A 44 0.33 -26.54 -1.65
CA ASN A 44 0.15 -25.92 -0.33
C ASN A 44 -1.29 -25.49 -0.02
N SER A 45 -2.14 -25.31 -1.03
CA SER A 45 -3.58 -25.02 -0.86
C SER A 45 -4.32 -26.18 -0.19
N ASN A 46 -3.98 -27.43 -0.54
CA ASN A 46 -4.63 -28.62 0.03
C ASN A 46 -4.15 -28.97 1.44
N ARG A 47 -2.96 -28.52 1.84
CA ARG A 47 -2.41 -28.75 3.19
C ARG A 47 -3.11 -27.92 4.26
N ILE A 48 -3.86 -26.88 3.89
CA ILE A 48 -4.63 -26.02 4.82
C ILE A 48 -5.74 -26.81 5.52
N SER A 49 -6.21 -27.91 4.90
CA SER A 49 -7.36 -28.69 5.38
C SER A 49 -7.03 -29.83 6.35
N LEU A 50 -5.78 -30.29 6.45
CA LEU A 50 -5.51 -31.66 6.95
C LEU A 50 -4.78 -31.74 8.29
N ASP A 51 -4.14 -30.67 8.77
CA ASP A 51 -3.38 -30.77 10.01
C ASP A 51 -3.43 -29.49 10.86
N PRO A 52 -4.39 -29.37 11.80
CA PRO A 52 -4.49 -28.24 12.73
C PRO A 52 -3.35 -28.22 13.78
N THR A 53 -2.43 -29.18 13.75
CA THR A 53 -1.26 -29.21 14.64
C THR A 53 0.02 -28.71 13.97
N ASN A 54 0.00 -28.47 12.66
CA ASN A 54 1.15 -27.99 11.90
C ASN A 54 1.26 -26.45 11.97
N ASN A 55 1.45 -25.94 13.19
CA ASN A 55 1.54 -24.51 13.52
C ASN A 55 2.88 -23.85 13.15
N GLU A 56 3.81 -24.59 12.54
CA GLU A 56 5.13 -24.11 12.16
C GLU A 56 5.38 -24.38 10.67
N ARG A 57 4.55 -23.81 9.79
CA ARG A 57 5.01 -23.64 8.40
C ARG A 57 6.06 -22.53 8.41
N ASP A 58 7.29 -22.93 8.15
CA ASP A 58 8.37 -22.00 7.89
C ASP A 58 7.93 -20.99 6.81
N PRO A 59 7.87 -19.67 7.13
CA PRO A 59 7.45 -18.67 6.16
C PRO A 59 8.48 -18.46 5.05
N GLN A 60 9.66 -19.10 5.12
CA GLN A 60 10.77 -18.87 4.19
C GLN A 60 10.37 -19.03 2.72
N ASP A 61 9.61 -20.07 2.36
CA ASP A 61 9.15 -20.26 0.98
C ASP A 61 8.27 -19.08 0.52
N LEU A 62 7.36 -18.60 1.38
CA LEU A 62 6.50 -17.45 1.08
C LEU A 62 7.31 -16.16 0.96
N ILE A 63 8.32 -15.96 1.83
CA ILE A 63 9.23 -14.82 1.76
C ILE A 63 9.99 -14.82 0.42
N LEU A 64 10.52 -15.97 0.00
CA LEU A 64 11.26 -16.09 -1.24
C LEU A 64 10.37 -15.89 -2.47
N ILE A 65 9.14 -16.41 -2.46
CA ILE A 65 8.16 -16.18 -3.52
C ILE A 65 7.79 -14.69 -3.59
N LEU A 66 7.57 -14.03 -2.45
CA LEU A 66 7.29 -12.59 -2.42
C LEU A 66 8.50 -11.77 -2.90
N LYS A 67 9.74 -12.17 -2.58
CA LYS A 67 10.96 -11.54 -3.11
C LYS A 67 11.05 -11.67 -4.64
N LEU A 68 10.64 -12.82 -5.19
CA LEU A 68 10.54 -13.03 -6.63
C LEU A 68 9.49 -12.13 -7.28
N ILE A 69 8.28 -12.10 -6.72
CA ILE A 69 7.21 -11.23 -7.22
C ILE A 69 7.64 -9.76 -7.11
N HIS A 70 8.32 -9.37 -6.03
CA HIS A 70 8.84 -8.02 -5.85
C HIS A 70 9.86 -7.66 -6.93
N GLY A 71 10.85 -8.54 -7.19
CA GLY A 71 11.84 -8.35 -8.25
C GLY A 71 11.17 -8.16 -9.61
N LEU A 72 10.27 -9.07 -9.97
CA LEU A 72 9.49 -9.01 -11.22
C LEU A 72 8.62 -7.74 -11.33
N SER A 73 8.07 -7.26 -10.22
CA SER A 73 7.28 -6.02 -10.16
C SER A 73 8.16 -4.80 -10.42
N ALA A 74 9.31 -4.73 -9.73
CA ALA A 74 10.25 -3.62 -9.79
C ALA A 74 11.08 -3.60 -11.09
N SER A 75 11.16 -4.74 -11.79
CA SER A 75 11.93 -4.87 -13.02
C SER A 75 11.45 -3.90 -14.09
N ARG A 76 12.34 -3.01 -14.51
CA ARG A 76 12.16 -2.12 -15.67
C ARG A 76 12.94 -2.61 -16.89
N VAL A 77 13.44 -3.85 -16.85
CA VAL A 77 14.32 -4.41 -17.87
C VAL A 77 13.48 -5.00 -19.00
N GLY A 78 13.59 -4.41 -20.19
CA GLY A 78 12.80 -4.76 -21.37
C GLY A 78 11.62 -3.81 -21.57
N ASN A 79 11.81 -2.81 -22.44
CA ASN A 79 10.78 -1.80 -22.75
C ASN A 79 9.73 -2.29 -23.75
N ASP A 80 9.75 -3.57 -24.14
CA ASP A 80 8.77 -4.07 -25.08
C ASP A 80 7.46 -4.43 -24.35
N PRO A 81 6.28 -4.07 -24.91
CA PRO A 81 4.99 -4.26 -24.25
C PRO A 81 4.69 -5.71 -23.86
N GLU A 82 5.18 -6.68 -24.64
CA GLU A 82 4.94 -8.11 -24.41
C GLU A 82 5.61 -8.59 -23.12
N THR A 83 6.91 -8.29 -22.95
CA THR A 83 7.64 -8.61 -21.71
C THR A 83 7.02 -7.94 -20.49
N ILE A 84 6.58 -6.68 -20.64
CA ILE A 84 5.93 -5.92 -19.57
C ILE A 84 4.59 -6.54 -19.16
N ASN A 85 3.78 -6.98 -20.13
CA ASN A 85 2.52 -7.66 -19.88
C ASN A 85 2.74 -9.01 -19.20
N GLN A 86 3.67 -9.83 -19.70
CA GLN A 86 4.03 -11.11 -19.07
C GLN A 86 4.47 -10.94 -17.62
N ALA A 87 5.35 -9.97 -17.32
CA ALA A 87 5.75 -9.68 -15.94
C ALA A 87 4.54 -9.29 -15.07
N SER A 88 3.61 -8.51 -15.62
CA SER A 88 2.39 -8.11 -14.92
C SER A 88 1.49 -9.32 -14.63
N ASP A 89 1.31 -10.20 -15.60
CA ASP A 89 0.51 -11.42 -15.48
C ASP A 89 1.08 -12.36 -14.41
N VAL A 90 2.42 -12.53 -14.36
CA VAL A 90 3.09 -13.30 -13.30
C VAL A 90 2.86 -12.67 -11.93
N CYS A 91 2.99 -11.35 -11.81
CA CYS A 91 2.77 -10.66 -10.53
C CYS A 91 1.31 -10.78 -10.06
N ILE A 92 0.35 -10.58 -10.96
CA ILE A 92 -1.09 -10.70 -10.66
C ILE A 92 -1.40 -12.13 -10.24
N TYR A 93 -0.94 -13.12 -11.01
CA TYR A 93 -1.13 -14.54 -10.68
C TYR A 93 -0.50 -14.88 -9.32
N GLY A 94 0.74 -14.45 -9.12
CA GLY A 94 1.49 -14.67 -7.88
C GLY A 94 0.78 -14.11 -6.67
N LEU A 95 0.46 -12.81 -6.67
CA LEU A 95 -0.21 -12.19 -5.53
C LEU A 95 -1.61 -12.77 -5.30
N THR A 96 -2.40 -12.99 -6.36
CA THR A 96 -3.77 -13.53 -6.22
C THR A 96 -3.78 -14.90 -5.55
N ASN A 97 -2.77 -15.74 -5.80
CA ASN A 97 -2.73 -17.10 -5.27
C ASN A 97 -1.90 -17.24 -3.99
N ILE A 98 -0.89 -16.40 -3.77
CA ILE A 98 -0.02 -16.47 -2.59
C ILE A 98 -0.63 -15.75 -1.40
N VAL A 99 -1.31 -14.60 -1.60
CA VAL A 99 -1.88 -13.82 -0.50
C VAL A 99 -2.87 -14.63 0.35
N PRO A 100 -3.77 -15.46 -0.22
CA PRO A 100 -4.63 -16.34 0.58
C PRO A 100 -3.91 -17.38 1.43
N LEU A 101 -2.63 -17.71 1.12
CA LEU A 101 -1.83 -18.64 1.90
C LEU A 101 -1.16 -17.98 3.11
N ILE A 102 -1.09 -16.65 3.15
CA ILE A 102 -0.53 -15.88 4.26
C ILE A 102 -1.62 -15.71 5.32
N THR A 103 -1.62 -16.58 6.34
CA THR A 103 -2.60 -16.54 7.42
C THR A 103 -2.32 -15.44 8.45
N ALA A 104 -3.29 -15.18 9.33
CA ALA A 104 -3.13 -14.25 10.44
C ALA A 104 -1.98 -14.62 11.40
N ASP A 105 -1.63 -15.91 11.50
CA ASP A 105 -0.48 -16.35 12.30
C ASP A 105 0.85 -16.16 11.55
N LEU A 106 0.88 -16.43 10.24
CA LEU A 106 2.07 -16.27 9.41
C LEU A 106 2.47 -14.80 9.22
N ILE A 107 1.51 -13.89 9.08
CA ILE A 107 1.82 -12.46 8.92
C ILE A 107 2.45 -11.86 10.20
N ARG A 108 2.45 -12.57 11.34
CA ARG A 108 3.13 -12.12 12.57
C ARG A 108 4.64 -12.28 12.50
N TYR A 109 5.16 -13.06 11.56
CA TYR A 109 6.60 -13.18 11.34
C TYR A 109 7.11 -11.87 10.69
N PRO A 110 8.01 -11.10 11.34
CA PRO A 110 8.35 -9.74 10.92
C PRO A 110 8.88 -9.65 9.48
N GLU A 111 9.78 -10.55 9.08
CA GLU A 111 10.35 -10.59 7.73
C GLU A 111 9.27 -10.88 6.67
N LEU A 112 8.37 -11.84 6.93
CA LEU A 112 7.26 -12.14 6.01
C LEU A 112 6.29 -10.97 5.92
N CYS A 113 5.95 -10.35 7.05
CA CYS A 113 5.10 -9.17 7.10
C CYS A 113 5.66 -8.03 6.26
N TYR A 114 6.91 -7.64 6.54
CA TYR A 114 7.58 -6.57 5.82
C TYR A 114 7.70 -6.89 4.33
N GLN A 115 8.12 -8.11 3.99
CA GLN A 115 8.23 -8.55 2.60
C GLN A 115 6.88 -8.56 1.88
N TYR A 116 5.78 -8.90 2.55
CA TYR A 116 4.44 -8.82 1.96
C TYR A 116 4.08 -7.38 1.59
N TYR A 117 4.20 -6.43 2.54
CA TYR A 117 3.84 -5.04 2.29
C TYR A 117 4.73 -4.38 1.25
N ILE A 118 6.06 -4.58 1.30
CA ILE A 118 6.94 -4.00 0.28
C ILE A 118 6.67 -4.56 -1.12
N THR A 119 6.18 -5.80 -1.22
CA THR A 119 5.83 -6.43 -2.51
C THR A 119 4.56 -5.83 -3.09
N ILE A 120 3.47 -5.73 -2.32
CA ILE A 120 2.21 -5.15 -2.82
C ILE A 120 2.36 -3.66 -3.16
N THR A 121 3.16 -2.91 -2.40
CA THR A 121 3.50 -1.50 -2.67
C THR A 121 4.25 -1.38 -4.00
N SER A 122 5.29 -2.19 -4.20
CA SER A 122 6.08 -2.19 -5.43
C SER A 122 5.23 -2.54 -6.66
N PHE A 123 4.32 -3.50 -6.53
CA PHE A 123 3.40 -3.88 -7.61
C PHE A 123 2.50 -2.72 -8.04
N VAL A 124 1.86 -2.02 -7.08
CA VAL A 124 0.98 -0.88 -7.38
C VAL A 124 1.75 0.29 -7.99
N ASP A 125 2.94 0.60 -7.46
CA ASP A 125 3.79 1.68 -7.96
C ASP A 125 4.35 1.41 -9.37
N SER A 126 4.79 0.17 -9.61
CA SER A 126 5.49 -0.18 -10.86
C SER A 126 4.53 -0.54 -12.00
N LYS A 127 3.33 -1.03 -11.69
CA LYS A 127 2.34 -1.51 -12.68
C LYS A 127 0.99 -0.78 -12.55
N PRO A 128 0.94 0.56 -12.52
CA PRO A 128 -0.29 1.29 -12.20
C PRO A 128 -1.41 1.10 -13.23
N TYR A 129 -1.09 0.71 -14.46
CA TYR A 129 -2.07 0.54 -15.55
C TYR A 129 -2.89 -0.75 -15.44
N VAL A 130 -2.39 -1.79 -14.77
CA VAL A 130 -3.16 -3.05 -14.55
C VAL A 130 -4.02 -3.00 -13.30
N VAL A 131 -3.68 -2.14 -12.33
CA VAL A 131 -4.36 -2.08 -11.02
C VAL A 131 -5.87 -1.85 -11.14
N PRO A 132 -6.38 -0.91 -11.99
CA PRO A 132 -7.82 -0.74 -12.15
C PRO A 132 -8.54 -1.94 -12.78
N ALA A 133 -7.81 -2.82 -13.48
CA ALA A 133 -8.35 -4.00 -14.17
C ALA A 133 -8.27 -5.28 -13.32
N LEU A 134 -7.75 -5.20 -12.09
CA LEU A 134 -7.70 -6.34 -11.18
C LEU A 134 -9.09 -6.84 -10.83
N HIS A 135 -9.17 -8.12 -10.46
CA HIS A 135 -10.41 -8.68 -9.92
C HIS A 135 -10.87 -7.90 -8.68
N PRO A 136 -12.15 -7.48 -8.58
CA PRO A 136 -12.65 -6.64 -7.50
C PRO A 136 -12.34 -7.16 -6.09
N ASP A 137 -12.47 -8.47 -5.88
CA ASP A 137 -12.23 -9.07 -4.57
C ASP A 137 -10.75 -9.05 -4.18
N PHE A 138 -9.85 -9.25 -5.15
CA PHE A 138 -8.41 -9.16 -4.91
C PHE A 138 -7.99 -7.72 -4.60
N LEU A 139 -8.53 -6.74 -5.33
CA LEU A 139 -8.29 -5.33 -5.06
C LEU A 139 -8.77 -4.93 -3.65
N LYS A 140 -9.97 -5.35 -3.25
CA LYS A 140 -10.49 -5.13 -1.88
C LYS A 140 -9.61 -5.79 -0.82
N GLN A 141 -9.11 -7.00 -1.10
CA GLN A 141 -8.21 -7.71 -0.19
C GLN A 141 -6.88 -6.96 0.01
N LEU A 142 -6.29 -6.41 -1.06
CA LEU A 142 -5.09 -5.58 -0.95
C LEU A 142 -5.35 -4.34 -0.09
N VAL A 143 -6.46 -3.63 -0.33
CA VAL A 143 -6.83 -2.44 0.43
C VAL A 143 -7.07 -2.76 1.92
N ALA A 144 -7.83 -3.82 2.22
CA ALA A 144 -8.06 -4.27 3.59
C ALA A 144 -6.76 -4.66 4.31
N SER A 145 -5.81 -5.25 3.57
CA SER A 145 -4.49 -5.59 4.13
C SER A 145 -3.71 -4.33 4.48
N VAL A 146 -3.75 -3.28 3.65
CA VAL A 146 -3.11 -1.99 3.94
C VAL A 146 -3.76 -1.30 5.14
N GLU A 147 -5.09 -1.33 5.29
CA GLU A 147 -5.78 -0.81 6.49
C GLU A 147 -5.32 -1.52 7.77
N LEU A 148 -5.16 -2.85 7.73
CA LEU A 148 -4.59 -3.62 8.83
C LEU A 148 -3.11 -3.21 9.08
N GLY A 149 -2.35 -3.07 8.00
CA GLY A 149 -0.97 -2.61 7.95
C GLY A 149 -0.71 -1.33 8.75
N LEU A 150 -1.56 -0.32 8.55
CA LEU A 150 -1.48 0.98 9.21
C LEU A 150 -1.73 0.93 10.72
N THR A 151 -2.42 -0.10 11.23
CA THR A 151 -2.96 -0.10 12.61
C THR A 151 -2.39 -1.19 13.50
N SER A 152 -1.77 -2.23 12.94
CA SER A 152 -1.55 -3.49 13.66
C SER A 152 -0.08 -3.95 13.73
N PHE A 153 0.85 -3.31 13.04
CA PHE A 153 2.24 -3.78 12.92
C PHE A 153 3.29 -2.72 13.31
N THR A 154 4.49 -2.82 12.73
CA THR A 154 5.63 -1.96 13.04
C THR A 154 5.58 -0.63 12.28
N SER A 155 6.37 0.33 12.73
CA SER A 155 6.61 1.62 12.06
C SER A 155 7.05 1.44 10.59
N GLU A 156 7.89 0.44 10.31
CA GLU A 156 8.35 0.15 8.95
C GLU A 156 7.23 -0.35 8.04
N VAL A 157 6.31 -1.17 8.58
CA VAL A 157 5.13 -1.64 7.85
C VAL A 157 4.14 -0.48 7.63
N GLU A 158 3.93 0.38 8.62
CA GLU A 158 3.13 1.59 8.48
C GLU A 158 3.66 2.46 7.34
N LEU A 159 4.97 2.69 7.28
CA LEU A 159 5.60 3.45 6.20
C LEU A 159 5.33 2.80 4.82
N LYS A 160 5.42 1.47 4.70
CA LYS A 160 5.10 0.77 3.43
C LYS A 160 3.64 0.88 3.05
N CYS A 161 2.73 0.95 4.01
CA CYS A 161 1.32 1.20 3.77
C CYS A 161 1.06 2.64 3.32
N VAL A 162 1.77 3.62 3.89
CA VAL A 162 1.73 5.02 3.45
C VAL A 162 2.24 5.17 2.02
N GLU A 163 3.36 4.53 1.68
CA GLU A 163 3.90 4.48 0.31
C GLU A 163 2.90 3.82 -0.66
N PHE A 164 2.23 2.73 -0.24
CA PHE A 164 1.17 2.09 -1.02
C PHE A 164 0.05 3.08 -1.35
N ILE A 165 -0.44 3.81 -0.35
CA ILE A 165 -1.56 4.75 -0.52
C ILE A 165 -1.16 5.88 -1.48
N GLU A 166 0.08 6.38 -1.39
CA GLU A 166 0.58 7.39 -2.33
C GLU A 166 0.63 6.86 -3.77
N ALA A 167 1.14 5.64 -3.98
CA ALA A 167 1.16 4.98 -5.29
C ALA A 167 -0.27 4.72 -5.81
N PHE A 168 -1.18 4.27 -4.94
CA PHE A 168 -2.57 4.01 -5.27
C PHE A 168 -3.32 5.30 -5.65
N ALA A 169 -3.03 6.41 -4.98
CA ALA A 169 -3.54 7.72 -5.36
C ALA A 169 -3.07 8.12 -6.78
N GLN A 170 -1.83 7.81 -7.12
CA GLN A 170 -1.32 8.04 -8.47
C GLN A 170 -2.06 7.17 -9.51
N VAL A 171 -2.40 5.92 -9.20
CA VAL A 171 -3.25 5.07 -10.06
C VAL A 171 -4.59 5.74 -10.36
N VAL A 172 -5.30 6.21 -9.34
CA VAL A 172 -6.61 6.89 -9.50
C VAL A 172 -6.49 8.13 -10.38
N ARG A 173 -5.44 8.94 -10.18
CA ARG A 173 -5.18 10.14 -11.00
C ARG A 173 -4.88 9.82 -12.46
N LEU A 174 -4.21 8.71 -12.74
CA LEU A 174 -3.93 8.26 -14.10
C LEU A 174 -5.16 7.65 -14.76
N HIS A 175 -5.99 6.95 -14.00
CA HIS A 175 -7.17 6.26 -14.51
C HIS A 175 -8.33 7.22 -14.83
N GLN A 176 -8.45 8.34 -14.10
CA GLN A 176 -9.42 9.43 -14.35
C GLN A 176 -10.89 8.98 -14.46
N ASN A 177 -11.27 7.94 -13.73
CA ASN A 177 -12.65 7.43 -13.70
C ASN A 177 -13.24 7.53 -12.29
N PRO A 178 -14.16 8.48 -12.04
CA PRO A 178 -14.79 8.67 -10.74
C PRO A 178 -15.56 7.44 -10.22
N ASP A 179 -16.15 6.66 -11.12
CA ASP A 179 -17.01 5.52 -10.78
C ASP A 179 -16.21 4.22 -10.57
N ALA A 180 -14.91 4.22 -10.86
CA ALA A 180 -14.07 3.04 -10.73
C ALA A 180 -13.88 2.62 -9.27
N LEU A 181 -13.79 1.31 -9.03
CA LEU A 181 -13.58 0.75 -7.70
C LEU A 181 -12.30 1.29 -7.02
N VAL A 182 -11.23 1.51 -7.78
CA VAL A 182 -9.98 2.12 -7.26
C VAL A 182 -10.22 3.52 -6.66
N THR A 183 -11.09 4.31 -7.27
CA THR A 183 -11.43 5.66 -6.81
C THR A 183 -12.23 5.59 -5.51
N GLN A 184 -13.22 4.70 -5.45
CA GLN A 184 -14.04 4.50 -4.26
C GLN A 184 -13.20 4.02 -3.06
N LEU A 185 -12.30 3.06 -3.28
CA LEU A 185 -11.42 2.54 -2.24
C LEU A 185 -10.40 3.59 -1.77
N LEU A 186 -9.85 4.41 -2.67
CA LEU A 186 -8.96 5.51 -2.28
C LEU A 186 -9.70 6.57 -1.43
N GLN A 187 -10.96 6.84 -1.72
CA GLN A 187 -11.76 7.76 -0.93
C GLN A 187 -11.96 7.25 0.52
N SER A 188 -12.10 5.93 0.72
CA SER A 188 -12.13 5.32 2.06
C SER A 188 -10.82 5.58 2.83
N PHE A 189 -9.67 5.50 2.17
CA PHE A 189 -8.38 5.86 2.78
C PHE A 189 -8.31 7.32 3.22
N LEU A 190 -8.88 8.27 2.46
CA LEU A 190 -8.86 9.67 2.87
C LEU A 190 -9.53 9.87 4.24
N LYS A 191 -10.66 9.20 4.46
CA LYS A 191 -11.37 9.23 5.74
C LYS A 191 -10.53 8.59 6.85
N LEU A 192 -10.02 7.37 6.62
CA LEU A 192 -9.15 6.68 7.59
C LEU A 192 -7.94 7.53 7.97
N MET A 193 -7.30 8.16 6.98
CA MET A 193 -6.13 8.99 7.21
C MET A 193 -6.45 10.21 8.08
N LEU A 194 -7.60 10.86 7.84
CA LEU A 194 -8.07 11.97 8.66
C LEU A 194 -8.35 11.52 10.11
N ASP A 195 -9.07 10.41 10.28
CA ASP A 195 -9.42 9.86 11.59
C ASP A 195 -8.17 9.48 12.41
N MET A 196 -7.19 8.84 11.77
CA MET A 196 -5.91 8.48 12.43
C MET A 196 -5.06 9.70 12.75
N THR A 197 -5.05 10.72 11.89
CA THR A 197 -4.32 11.97 12.13
C THR A 197 -4.87 12.71 13.34
N ILE A 198 -6.18 12.92 13.37
CA ILE A 198 -6.85 13.63 14.46
C ILE A 198 -6.75 12.83 15.75
N GLY A 199 -6.90 11.50 15.66
CA GLY A 199 -6.76 10.58 16.81
C GLY A 199 -5.33 10.40 17.32
N GLN A 200 -4.33 11.08 16.73
CA GLN A 200 -2.91 10.94 17.05
C GLN A 200 -2.41 9.49 17.03
N LYS A 201 -2.91 8.68 16.08
CA LYS A 201 -2.58 7.26 15.94
C LYS A 201 -1.48 6.97 14.91
N ILE A 202 -0.74 8.01 14.51
CA ILE A 202 0.33 7.91 13.52
C ILE A 202 1.66 7.76 14.27
N ASP A 203 2.56 6.89 13.78
CA ASP A 203 3.93 6.89 14.26
C ASP A 203 4.61 8.24 13.97
N TRP A 204 5.17 8.85 15.01
CA TRP A 204 5.83 10.15 14.92
C TRP A 204 7.00 10.17 13.93
N ASN A 205 7.64 9.03 13.67
CA ASN A 205 8.70 8.89 12.67
C ASN A 205 8.17 9.06 11.24
N ASN A 206 6.92 8.67 11.00
CA ASN A 206 6.31 8.62 9.69
C ASN A 206 5.39 9.81 9.41
N THR A 207 5.13 10.70 10.38
CA THR A 207 4.21 11.85 10.26
C THR A 207 4.44 12.68 8.99
N SER A 208 5.70 12.93 8.62
CA SER A 208 6.02 13.70 7.41
C SER A 208 5.57 12.98 6.14
N ASP A 209 5.85 11.69 6.03
CA ASP A 209 5.49 10.87 4.87
C ASP A 209 3.98 10.60 4.84
N TRP A 210 3.35 10.45 6.00
CA TRP A 210 1.91 10.40 6.15
C TRP A 210 1.23 11.64 5.56
N TYR A 211 1.66 12.84 5.95
CA TYR A 211 1.07 14.08 5.41
C TYR A 211 1.34 14.26 3.92
N LYS A 212 2.49 13.80 3.41
CA LYS A 212 2.78 13.80 1.96
C LYS A 212 1.84 12.88 1.19
N ALA A 213 1.62 11.65 1.69
CA ALA A 213 0.70 10.70 1.08
C ALA A 213 -0.73 11.23 1.15
N MET A 214 -1.15 11.72 2.32
CA MET A 214 -2.47 12.32 2.53
C MET A 214 -2.71 13.47 1.56
N TYR A 215 -1.73 14.35 1.35
CA TYR A 215 -1.82 15.40 0.34
C TYR A 215 -2.09 14.85 -1.07
N THR A 216 -1.39 13.79 -1.48
CA THR A 216 -1.61 13.14 -2.78
C THR A 216 -3.04 12.58 -2.89
N VAL A 217 -3.59 12.02 -1.82
CA VAL A 217 -4.99 11.57 -1.75
C VAL A 217 -5.96 12.76 -1.82
N ILE A 218 -5.71 13.85 -1.09
CA ILE A 218 -6.53 15.06 -1.11
C ILE A 218 -6.56 15.67 -2.52
N CYS A 219 -5.46 15.63 -3.27
CA CYS A 219 -5.45 16.05 -4.67
C CYS A 219 -6.43 15.28 -5.56
N CYS A 220 -6.85 14.08 -5.17
CA CYS A 220 -7.89 13.31 -5.85
C CYS A 220 -9.30 13.74 -5.42
N PHE A 221 -9.48 14.18 -4.17
CA PHE A 221 -10.79 14.49 -3.56
C PHE A 221 -10.77 15.80 -2.75
N PRO A 222 -10.44 16.96 -3.36
CA PRO A 222 -10.22 18.20 -2.61
C PRO A 222 -11.47 18.71 -1.91
N HIS A 223 -12.65 18.53 -2.53
CA HIS A 223 -13.93 18.92 -1.95
C HIS A 223 -14.29 18.03 -0.74
N THR A 224 -14.17 16.71 -0.90
CA THR A 224 -14.45 15.74 0.17
C THR A 224 -13.59 16.01 1.41
N PHE A 225 -12.30 16.32 1.23
CA PHE A 225 -11.44 16.70 2.36
C PHE A 225 -11.95 17.95 3.09
N LYS A 226 -12.28 19.01 2.35
CA LYS A 226 -12.79 20.26 2.93
C LYS A 226 -14.09 20.04 3.70
N ASP A 227 -15.02 19.26 3.13
CA ASP A 227 -16.29 18.92 3.76
C ASP A 227 -16.07 18.14 5.06
N MET A 228 -15.20 17.11 5.05
CA MET A 228 -14.90 16.33 6.24
C MET A 228 -14.26 17.16 7.36
N VAL A 229 -13.31 18.04 7.03
CA VAL A 229 -12.70 18.93 8.03
C VAL A 229 -13.73 19.92 8.58
N GLN A 230 -14.61 20.45 7.73
CA GLN A 230 -15.67 21.36 8.17
C GLN A 230 -16.67 20.67 9.09
N SER A 231 -17.16 19.48 8.73
CA SER A 231 -18.05 18.68 9.58
C SER A 231 -17.41 18.35 10.92
N PHE A 232 -16.14 17.91 10.91
CA PHE A 232 -15.40 17.63 12.13
C PHE A 232 -15.30 18.85 13.06
N LEU A 233 -15.05 20.04 12.49
CA LEU A 233 -14.97 21.26 13.28
C LEU A 233 -16.34 21.66 13.84
N GLN A 234 -17.42 21.51 13.09
CA GLN A 234 -18.78 21.79 13.59
C GLN A 234 -19.16 20.88 14.76
N GLU A 235 -18.74 19.62 14.75
CA GLU A 235 -19.07 18.67 15.82
C GLU A 235 -18.28 18.91 17.12
N HIS A 236 -17.10 19.53 17.04
CA HIS A 236 -16.13 19.51 18.15
C HIS A 236 -15.57 20.87 18.57
N VAL A 237 -15.74 21.92 17.78
CA VAL A 237 -15.26 23.27 18.12
C VAL A 237 -16.19 23.97 19.12
N ASP A 238 -17.41 23.49 19.33
CA ASP A 238 -18.35 24.16 20.24
C ASP A 238 -17.90 24.19 21.71
N SER A 239 -17.08 23.23 22.15
CA SER A 239 -16.58 23.11 23.54
C SER A 239 -15.27 23.84 23.84
N SER A 240 -14.60 24.43 22.85
CA SER A 240 -13.28 25.05 23.03
C SER A 240 -13.36 26.54 23.42
N THR A 241 -12.26 27.10 23.95
CA THR A 241 -12.18 28.54 24.26
C THR A 241 -12.20 29.39 22.98
N ASP A 242 -12.74 30.61 23.04
CA ASP A 242 -12.85 31.52 21.89
C ASP A 242 -11.51 31.73 21.16
N LYS A 243 -10.41 31.87 21.93
CA LYS A 243 -9.06 31.98 21.38
C LYS A 243 -8.60 30.74 20.62
N ALA A 244 -8.96 29.54 21.07
CA ALA A 244 -8.64 28.31 20.35
C ALA A 244 -9.44 28.20 19.05
N LYS A 245 -10.73 28.61 19.07
CA LYS A 245 -11.58 28.68 17.88
C LYS A 245 -10.97 29.60 16.81
N GLU A 246 -10.50 30.78 17.24
CA GLU A 246 -9.84 31.75 16.36
C GLU A 246 -8.57 31.18 15.74
N MET A 247 -7.66 30.60 16.54
CA MET A 247 -6.41 30.02 16.05
C MET A 247 -6.64 28.86 15.06
N ILE A 248 -7.63 28.00 15.32
CA ILE A 248 -7.99 26.91 14.41
C ILE A 248 -8.59 27.48 13.12
N GLY A 249 -9.46 28.48 13.22
CA GLY A 249 -10.04 29.17 12.07
C GLY A 249 -8.98 29.81 11.17
N GLU A 250 -7.98 30.48 11.75
CA GLU A 250 -6.84 31.03 11.00
C GLU A 250 -6.01 29.94 10.32
N SER A 251 -5.73 28.83 11.03
CA SER A 251 -4.98 27.70 10.47
C SER A 251 -5.73 27.04 9.32
N LEU A 252 -7.05 26.87 9.46
CA LEU A 252 -7.92 26.35 8.42
C LEU A 252 -7.99 27.31 7.21
N ALA A 253 -8.06 28.61 7.44
CA ALA A 253 -8.06 29.60 6.37
C ALA A 253 -6.78 29.50 5.53
N ARG A 254 -5.63 29.24 6.16
CA ARG A 254 -4.37 28.96 5.43
C ARG A 254 -4.44 27.66 4.65
N LEU A 255 -4.91 26.57 5.24
CA LEU A 255 -5.09 25.30 4.53
C LEU A 255 -6.00 25.44 3.30
N ASN A 256 -7.06 26.25 3.40
CA ASN A 256 -7.97 26.53 2.30
C ASN A 256 -7.36 27.35 1.16
N GLN A 257 -6.24 28.03 1.38
CA GLN A 257 -5.47 28.73 0.34
C GLN A 257 -4.63 27.76 -0.50
N ILE A 258 -4.46 26.51 -0.07
CA ILE A 258 -3.73 25.52 -0.85
C ILE A 258 -4.59 25.12 -2.05
N GLU A 259 -4.08 25.42 -3.24
CA GLU A 259 -4.55 24.78 -4.45
C GLU A 259 -4.03 23.34 -4.45
N PHE A 260 -4.95 22.37 -4.36
CA PHE A 260 -4.63 20.95 -4.35
C PHE A 260 -4.26 20.43 -5.76
N ALA A 261 -3.33 21.11 -6.41
CA ALA A 261 -2.66 20.64 -7.61
C ALA A 261 -1.45 19.80 -7.17
N ASN A 262 -1.35 18.53 -7.59
CA ASN A 262 -0.26 17.63 -7.15
C ASN A 262 1.13 18.12 -7.61
N VAL A 263 1.68 19.06 -6.85
CA VAL A 263 2.91 19.81 -7.13
C VAL A 263 3.75 19.79 -5.86
N ARG A 264 5.05 19.50 -6.02
CA ARG A 264 6.00 19.35 -4.90
C ARG A 264 5.98 20.52 -3.91
N LEU A 265 5.92 21.76 -4.41
CA LEU A 265 5.89 22.96 -3.57
C LEU A 265 4.64 23.01 -2.68
N MET A 266 3.48 22.68 -3.24
CA MET A 266 2.22 22.69 -2.48
C MET A 266 2.17 21.53 -1.48
N LYS A 267 2.71 20.36 -1.84
CA LYS A 267 2.89 19.23 -0.92
C LYS A 267 3.72 19.62 0.32
N LEU A 268 4.87 20.26 0.13
CA LEU A 268 5.72 20.69 1.25
C LEU A 268 5.03 21.75 2.13
N ARG A 269 4.31 22.71 1.53
CA ARG A 269 3.52 23.69 2.28
C ARG A 269 2.40 23.03 3.07
N PHE A 270 1.70 22.07 2.47
CA PHE A 270 0.66 21.32 3.13
C PHE A 270 1.19 20.62 4.38
N VAL A 271 2.33 19.92 4.30
CA VAL A 271 2.93 19.22 5.45
C VAL A 271 3.12 20.18 6.64
N ASP A 272 3.73 21.35 6.45
CA ASP A 272 3.97 22.33 7.53
C ASP A 272 2.66 22.93 8.07
N TRP A 273 1.71 23.27 7.19
CA TRP A 273 0.47 23.92 7.63
C TRP A 273 -0.51 22.96 8.27
N TYR A 274 -0.53 21.72 7.77
CA TYR A 274 -1.39 20.67 8.28
C TYR A 274 -0.89 20.18 9.64
N ASP A 275 0.43 20.04 9.84
CA ASP A 275 0.99 19.71 11.16
C ASP A 275 0.60 20.72 12.24
N ARG A 276 0.64 22.02 11.90
CA ARG A 276 0.19 23.09 12.82
C ARG A 276 -1.30 23.00 13.10
N PHE A 277 -2.11 22.77 12.08
CA PHE A 277 -3.56 22.58 12.23
C PHE A 277 -3.87 21.40 13.16
N VAL A 278 -3.26 20.24 12.91
CA VAL A 278 -3.44 19.01 13.71
C VAL A 278 -2.99 19.24 15.14
N SER A 279 -1.87 19.93 15.35
CA SER A 279 -1.38 20.29 16.69
C SER A 279 -2.39 21.14 17.47
N LEU A 280 -3.01 22.13 16.82
CA LEU A 280 -4.04 22.97 17.44
C LEU A 280 -5.32 22.21 17.75
N VAL A 281 -5.77 21.37 16.82
CA VAL A 281 -6.96 20.53 17.00
C VAL A 281 -6.75 19.51 18.12
N SER A 282 -5.59 18.87 18.16
CA SER A 282 -5.26 17.85 19.17
C SER A 282 -5.19 18.42 20.59
N LEU A 283 -4.78 19.68 20.74
CA LEU A 283 -4.78 20.38 22.03
C LEU A 283 -6.20 20.53 22.62
N MET A 284 -7.24 20.48 21.80
CA MET A 284 -8.62 20.52 22.28
C MET A 284 -9.07 19.21 22.96
N TYR A 285 -8.45 18.07 22.60
CA TYR A 285 -8.80 16.74 23.11
C TYR A 285 -7.98 16.30 24.32
N LYS A 286 -6.87 16.98 24.63
CA LYS A 286 -6.06 16.68 25.83
C LYS A 286 -6.66 17.23 27.14
N LYS A 287 -7.99 17.37 27.22
CA LYS A 287 -8.71 17.78 28.43
C LYS A 287 -9.74 16.74 28.83
#